data_AF-A0A925PZ05-F1
#
_entry.id   AF-A0A925PZ05-F1
#
_cell.length_a   1.000
_cell.length_b   1.000
_cell.length_c   1.000
_cell.angle_alpha   90.00
_cell.angle_beta   90.00
_cell.angle_gamma   90.00
#
_symmetry.space_group_name_H-M   'P 1'
#
loop_
_entity.id
_entity.type
_entity.pdbx_description
1 polymer ?
#
loop_
_entity_poly.entity_id
_entity_poly.type
_entity_poly.pdbx_seq_one_letter_code
_entity_poly.pdbx_strand_id
1 'polypeptide(L)'
;PSAAPVTAPTVVPAPPPQTTIPEEKPLTARTKPVTAEPTPGTPSMKVTEIPVEVAPQTPPPAPALTHEQKLRAQLAQAESALQRGELASPPGRNAVDLFREALELDPGNTLAKGGLVRVADRLLSAAERALNGGNAVDAKKMVDVAEQLTPATARGAFLMMQIEMERERAVLTQRRDTDASDKSEKGATYLRLANTRLRSGALIEPAEDNARFYLEAARQIVPDDPALTEISRGLQREMLSRASTAASAGNPADTERWLANADGAGAARSDMANIRRALQDRLIGTRADKMGGLAQSFTTALTNNQLLQPENTSAKAYFLQMLNTDSGNASVATARQGLGGAYLREMRSALGRNDLGAADAWLLEARTVGFASGDLDAAEKDLGATRERLAQQTAVVGANSLERTEYVEPKFPAASRYRGFEGWVELEFTVRPDGSTADVVVTNSNPRRTFDAAARRAIEQWRYKPVMRDGKAVDQRAAVRIRFSD
;
A
#
# COMPACT_ATOMS: atom_id res chain seq x y z
N PRO A 1 -18.88 -0.12 -38.56
CA PRO A 1 -18.88 1.36 -38.61
C PRO A 1 -19.42 1.94 -37.29
N SER A 2 -19.09 3.19 -36.96
CA SER A 2 -19.60 3.94 -35.80
C SER A 2 -19.38 3.28 -34.42
N ALA A 3 -18.21 3.50 -33.83
CA ALA A 3 -18.05 3.47 -32.38
C ALA A 3 -18.36 4.88 -31.82
N ALA A 4 -19.09 4.96 -30.71
CA ALA A 4 -19.39 6.21 -30.01
C ALA A 4 -18.65 6.24 -28.66
N PRO A 5 -17.95 7.34 -28.30
CA PRO A 5 -17.28 7.45 -27.01
C PRO A 5 -18.26 7.78 -25.88
N VAL A 6 -18.20 7.04 -24.78
CA VAL A 6 -18.92 7.38 -23.54
C VAL A 6 -18.08 8.39 -22.76
N THR A 7 -18.61 9.59 -22.54
CA THR A 7 -17.95 10.65 -21.77
C THR A 7 -17.97 10.36 -20.27
N ALA A 8 -16.80 10.40 -19.63
CA ALA A 8 -16.69 10.34 -18.17
C ALA A 8 -17.21 11.65 -17.51
N PRO A 9 -17.77 11.59 -16.28
CA PRO A 9 -18.29 12.77 -15.61
C PRO A 9 -17.18 13.69 -15.08
N THR A 10 -17.32 14.99 -15.27
CA THR A 10 -16.44 16.00 -14.68
C THR A 10 -16.67 16.12 -13.18
N VAL A 11 -15.65 15.83 -12.37
CA VAL A 11 -15.69 16.09 -10.92
C VAL A 11 -15.54 17.59 -10.69
N VAL A 12 -16.53 18.20 -10.04
CA VAL A 12 -16.50 19.61 -9.62
C VAL A 12 -15.86 19.70 -8.23
N PRO A 13 -14.83 20.56 -8.01
CA PRO A 13 -14.27 20.75 -6.67
C PRO A 13 -15.26 21.48 -5.76
N ALA A 14 -15.38 21.01 -4.51
CA ALA A 14 -16.25 21.62 -3.52
C ALA A 14 -15.69 22.99 -3.03
N PRO A 15 -16.56 23.96 -2.69
CA PRO A 15 -16.13 25.24 -2.15
C PRO A 15 -15.62 25.12 -0.69
N PRO A 16 -14.70 25.99 -0.25
CA PRO A 16 -14.22 26.00 1.13
C PRO A 16 -15.32 26.46 2.12
N PRO A 17 -15.26 26.03 3.40
CA PRO A 17 -16.24 26.43 4.40
C PRO A 17 -16.13 27.93 4.75
N GLN A 18 -17.27 28.58 4.94
CA GLN A 18 -17.34 29.99 5.34
C GLN A 18 -17.26 30.12 6.87
N THR A 19 -16.23 30.80 7.38
CA THR A 19 -16.10 31.10 8.82
C THR A 19 -16.96 32.30 9.18
N THR A 20 -18.10 32.09 9.84
CA THR A 20 -18.99 33.15 10.32
C THR A 20 -18.38 33.91 11.50
N ILE A 21 -18.28 35.24 11.38
CA ILE A 21 -17.97 36.14 12.51
C ILE A 21 -19.30 36.79 12.96
N PRO A 22 -19.66 36.77 14.27
CA PRO A 22 -20.87 37.45 14.75
C PRO A 22 -20.77 38.98 14.67
N GLU A 23 -21.85 39.64 14.24
CA GLU A 23 -22.03 41.09 14.33
C GLU A 23 -22.83 41.43 15.60
N GLU A 24 -22.33 42.34 16.45
CA GLU A 24 -23.13 42.96 17.53
C GLU A 24 -23.05 44.50 17.48
N LYS A 25 -24.19 45.11 17.83
CA LYS A 25 -24.57 46.52 17.60
C LYS A 25 -25.91 46.77 18.33
N PRO A 26 -26.33 48.02 18.60
CA PRO A 26 -25.61 49.17 19.16
C PRO A 26 -26.43 49.82 20.33
N LEU A 27 -26.23 51.12 20.61
CA LEU A 27 -27.05 52.02 21.46
C LEU A 27 -26.93 51.81 23.01
N THR A 28 -27.14 52.81 23.89
CA THR A 28 -27.69 54.19 23.71
C THR A 28 -27.04 55.23 24.66
N ALA A 29 -27.11 56.51 24.27
CA ALA A 29 -27.21 57.83 24.97
C ALA A 29 -27.18 57.95 26.54
N ARG A 30 -27.02 59.13 27.19
CA ARG A 30 -27.55 60.48 26.84
C ARG A 30 -27.01 61.64 27.76
N THR A 31 -26.80 62.86 27.20
CA THR A 31 -26.82 64.24 27.82
C THR A 31 -26.01 64.57 29.11
N LYS A 32 -25.12 65.59 29.15
CA LYS A 32 -25.30 67.08 29.20
C LYS A 32 -25.84 67.64 30.55
N PRO A 33 -25.46 68.86 31.04
CA PRO A 33 -25.22 70.14 30.31
C PRO A 33 -23.89 70.92 30.65
N VAL A 34 -23.35 71.80 29.77
CA VAL A 34 -23.41 73.31 29.68
C VAL A 34 -22.87 74.03 30.96
N THR A 35 -22.00 75.05 30.95
CA THR A 35 -21.72 76.24 30.06
C THR A 35 -20.19 76.44 29.83
N ALA A 36 -19.48 77.54 29.43
CA ALA A 36 -19.70 79.00 29.17
C ALA A 36 -18.70 79.57 28.09
N GLU A 37 -18.48 80.89 28.05
CA GLU A 37 -17.59 81.65 27.12
C GLU A 37 -16.12 81.82 27.61
N PRO A 38 -15.19 82.37 26.79
CA PRO A 38 -14.87 83.80 26.91
C PRO A 38 -14.51 84.57 25.60
N THR A 39 -14.40 85.90 25.71
CA THR A 39 -14.02 86.89 24.66
C THR A 39 -12.49 87.09 24.46
N PRO A 40 -12.03 87.75 23.37
CA PRO A 40 -10.61 87.75 22.94
C PRO A 40 -9.74 88.88 23.54
N GLY A 41 -8.40 88.72 23.47
CA GLY A 41 -7.41 89.73 23.91
C GLY A 41 -6.03 89.63 23.23
N THR A 42 -5.48 90.80 22.89
CA THR A 42 -4.26 91.09 22.12
C THR A 42 -2.93 90.84 22.87
N PRO A 43 -1.79 90.61 22.17
CA PRO A 43 -0.46 91.03 22.63
C PRO A 43 0.09 92.20 21.79
N SER A 44 0.83 93.13 22.41
CA SER A 44 1.12 94.46 21.83
C SER A 44 2.62 94.79 21.70
N MET A 45 2.94 95.55 20.63
CA MET A 45 4.00 96.56 20.45
C MET A 45 5.37 96.44 21.15
N LYS A 46 6.44 96.66 20.37
CA LYS A 46 7.31 97.86 20.49
C LYS A 46 7.59 98.40 19.08
N VAL A 47 7.16 99.62 18.72
CA VAL A 47 7.70 100.96 19.06
C VAL A 47 8.90 101.33 18.17
N THR A 48 8.76 102.44 17.41
CA THR A 48 9.63 103.65 17.46
C THR A 48 9.02 104.79 16.61
N GLU A 49 8.80 105.93 17.27
CA GLU A 49 8.70 107.33 16.78
C GLU A 49 7.58 107.80 15.80
N ILE A 50 7.36 109.11 15.86
CA ILE A 50 6.37 109.95 15.14
C ILE A 50 7.12 111.23 14.74
N PRO A 51 6.80 111.91 13.62
CA PRO A 51 6.05 113.16 13.80
C PRO A 51 5.07 113.53 12.67
N VAL A 52 3.92 114.06 13.10
CA VAL A 52 3.15 115.18 12.51
C VAL A 52 3.16 115.34 10.98
N GLU A 53 2.19 114.67 10.34
CA GLU A 53 1.15 115.29 9.51
C GLU A 53 1.52 116.55 8.68
N VAL A 54 1.81 116.33 7.40
CA VAL A 54 1.64 117.34 6.33
C VAL A 54 0.54 116.82 5.40
N ALA A 55 -0.55 117.58 5.23
CA ALA A 55 -1.78 117.13 4.58
C ALA A 55 -1.56 116.69 3.11
N PRO A 56 -1.74 115.40 2.76
CA PRO A 56 -1.71 114.94 1.38
C PRO A 56 -3.03 115.31 0.67
N GLN A 57 -2.92 116.03 -0.44
CA GLN A 57 -4.05 116.31 -1.32
C GLN A 57 -4.60 115.00 -1.91
N THR A 58 -5.91 114.89 -2.07
CA THR A 58 -6.56 113.71 -2.67
C THR A 58 -6.01 113.48 -4.08
N PRO A 59 -5.28 112.38 -4.36
CA PRO A 59 -4.88 112.08 -5.73
C PRO A 59 -6.12 111.72 -6.55
N PRO A 60 -6.22 112.16 -7.82
CA PRO A 60 -7.32 111.76 -8.69
C PRO A 60 -7.32 110.24 -8.90
N PRO A 61 -8.47 109.61 -9.22
CA PRO A 61 -8.52 108.20 -9.53
C PRO A 61 -7.54 107.88 -10.67
N ALA A 62 -6.65 106.91 -10.43
CA ALA A 62 -5.65 106.52 -11.42
C ALA A 62 -6.35 106.13 -12.74
N PRO A 63 -5.83 106.56 -13.91
CA PRO A 63 -6.47 106.28 -15.18
C PRO A 63 -6.59 104.77 -15.37
N ALA A 64 -7.81 104.30 -15.64
CA ALA A 64 -8.07 102.88 -15.85
C ALA A 64 -7.21 102.39 -17.03
N LEU A 65 -6.29 101.44 -16.76
CA LEU A 65 -5.37 100.89 -17.76
C LEU A 65 -6.16 100.49 -19.01
N THR A 66 -5.71 100.97 -20.17
CA THR A 66 -6.36 100.66 -21.45
C THR A 66 -6.27 99.17 -21.72
N HIS A 67 -7.16 98.65 -22.57
CA HIS A 67 -7.22 97.22 -22.90
C HIS A 67 -5.86 96.67 -23.39
N GLU A 68 -5.18 97.46 -24.21
CA GLU A 68 -3.82 97.19 -24.70
C GLU A 68 -2.76 97.19 -23.58
N GLN A 69 -2.84 98.13 -22.62
CA GLN A 69 -1.91 98.18 -21.48
C GLN A 69 -2.09 96.97 -20.55
N LYS A 70 -3.34 96.55 -20.30
CA LYS A 70 -3.65 95.33 -19.53
C LYS A 70 -3.08 94.09 -20.22
N LEU A 71 -3.35 93.93 -21.53
CA LEU A 71 -2.83 92.82 -22.33
C LEU A 71 -1.30 92.75 -22.31
N ARG A 72 -0.60 93.88 -22.46
CA ARG A 72 0.88 93.94 -22.36
C ARG A 72 1.38 93.55 -20.96
N ALA A 73 0.74 94.04 -19.90
CA ALA A 73 1.11 93.68 -18.53
C ALA A 73 0.90 92.18 -18.25
N GLN A 74 -0.17 91.60 -18.78
CA GLN A 74 -0.48 90.17 -18.62
C GLN A 74 0.50 89.28 -19.38
N LEU A 75 0.82 89.63 -20.64
CA LEU A 75 1.85 88.93 -21.43
C LEU A 75 3.22 88.97 -20.74
N ALA A 76 3.64 90.11 -20.19
CA ALA A 76 4.90 90.22 -19.47
C ALA A 76 4.93 89.37 -18.18
N GLN A 77 3.82 89.29 -17.44
CA GLN A 77 3.70 88.40 -16.28
C GLN A 77 3.73 86.92 -16.68
N ALA A 78 3.03 86.54 -17.76
CA ALA A 78 3.01 85.19 -18.29
C ALA A 78 4.38 84.72 -18.79
N GLU A 79 5.12 85.58 -19.51
CA GLU A 79 6.50 85.30 -19.92
C GLU A 79 7.45 85.20 -18.72
N SER A 80 7.25 86.00 -17.67
CA SER A 80 8.02 85.88 -16.42
C SER A 80 7.72 84.57 -15.68
N ALA A 81 6.45 84.14 -15.57
CA ALA A 81 6.08 82.84 -14.98
C ALA A 81 6.65 81.66 -15.79
N LEU A 82 6.58 81.75 -17.13
CA LEU A 82 7.19 80.78 -18.04
C LEU A 82 8.72 80.68 -17.81
N GLN A 83 9.40 81.82 -17.65
CA GLN A 83 10.84 81.87 -17.35
C GLN A 83 11.17 81.22 -15.99
N ARG A 84 10.39 81.51 -14.93
CA ARG A 84 10.56 80.90 -13.59
C ARG A 84 10.27 79.39 -13.56
N GLY A 85 9.59 78.84 -14.57
CA GLY A 85 9.19 77.43 -14.61
C GLY A 85 7.89 77.14 -13.87
N GLU A 86 7.13 78.17 -13.50
CA GLU A 86 5.76 78.08 -12.97
C GLU A 86 4.81 77.79 -14.14
N LEU A 87 4.91 76.58 -14.72
CA LEU A 87 4.26 76.26 -15.99
C LEU A 87 2.74 76.17 -15.85
N ALA A 88 2.26 75.30 -14.97
CA ALA A 88 0.83 75.01 -14.74
C ALA A 88 0.48 74.87 -13.24
N SER A 89 1.35 75.36 -12.36
CA SER A 89 1.18 75.37 -10.90
C SER A 89 2.07 76.46 -10.30
N PRO A 90 1.64 77.19 -9.25
CA PRO A 90 0.32 77.13 -8.60
C PRO A 90 -0.80 77.77 -9.47
N PRO A 91 -2.09 77.42 -9.24
CA PRO A 91 -3.21 77.99 -10.00
C PRO A 91 -3.32 79.52 -9.84
N GLY A 92 -3.74 80.21 -10.90
CA GLY A 92 -3.95 81.67 -10.92
C GLY A 92 -2.67 82.53 -10.86
N ARG A 93 -1.48 81.92 -10.96
CA ARG A 93 -0.18 82.61 -11.05
C ARG A 93 0.83 81.96 -12.01
N ASN A 94 0.47 80.85 -12.63
CA ASN A 94 1.32 80.11 -13.56
C ASN A 94 1.19 80.63 -15.00
N ALA A 95 2.09 80.20 -15.87
CA ALA A 95 2.17 80.62 -17.26
C ALA A 95 0.92 80.22 -18.08
N VAL A 96 0.31 79.05 -17.85
CA VAL A 96 -0.95 78.66 -18.53
C VAL A 96 -2.05 79.67 -18.26
N ASP A 97 -2.32 79.95 -16.99
CA ASP A 97 -3.45 80.80 -16.59
C ASP A 97 -3.23 82.25 -17.06
N LEU A 98 -2.03 82.80 -16.87
CA LEU A 98 -1.71 84.16 -17.31
C LEU A 98 -1.75 84.32 -18.85
N PHE A 99 -1.35 83.32 -19.64
CA PHE A 99 -1.53 83.34 -21.10
C PHE A 99 -2.99 83.09 -21.53
N ARG A 100 -3.80 82.36 -20.75
CA ARG A 100 -5.25 82.22 -21.00
C ARG A 100 -5.99 83.53 -20.73
N GLU A 101 -5.71 84.20 -19.62
CA GLU A 101 -6.26 85.54 -19.32
C GLU A 101 -5.86 86.57 -20.40
N ALA A 102 -4.65 86.47 -20.96
CA ALA A 102 -4.26 87.28 -22.12
C ALA A 102 -5.08 86.97 -23.40
N LEU A 103 -5.56 85.73 -23.58
CA LEU A 103 -6.45 85.33 -24.68
C LEU A 103 -7.92 85.67 -24.44
N GLU A 104 -8.35 85.84 -23.18
CA GLU A 104 -9.67 86.42 -22.87
C GLU A 104 -9.72 87.92 -23.22
N LEU A 105 -8.59 88.62 -23.06
CA LEU A 105 -8.43 90.01 -23.51
C LEU A 105 -8.29 90.12 -25.04
N ASP A 106 -7.54 89.24 -25.69
CA ASP A 106 -7.39 89.21 -27.15
C ASP A 106 -7.36 87.76 -27.68
N PRO A 107 -8.51 87.20 -28.11
CA PRO A 107 -8.60 85.86 -28.68
C PRO A 107 -7.80 85.69 -29.99
N GLY A 108 -7.38 86.79 -30.63
CA GLY A 108 -6.48 86.78 -31.78
C GLY A 108 -5.03 86.48 -31.41
N ASN A 109 -4.60 86.84 -30.20
CA ASN A 109 -3.21 87.11 -29.87
C ASN A 109 -2.21 85.99 -30.20
N THR A 110 -1.26 86.28 -31.09
CA THR A 110 -0.22 85.33 -31.51
C THR A 110 0.87 85.12 -30.46
N LEU A 111 1.16 86.15 -29.64
CA LEU A 111 2.16 86.04 -28.55
C LEU A 111 1.64 85.17 -27.41
N ALA A 112 0.37 85.30 -27.03
CA ALA A 112 -0.24 84.43 -26.01
C ALA A 112 -0.36 82.98 -26.49
N LYS A 113 -0.78 82.74 -27.74
CA LYS A 113 -0.80 81.40 -28.36
C LYS A 113 0.59 80.79 -28.41
N GLY A 114 1.59 81.51 -28.91
CA GLY A 114 3.00 81.08 -28.90
C GLY A 114 3.55 80.89 -27.48
N GLY A 115 3.05 81.66 -26.50
CA GLY A 115 3.25 81.46 -25.07
C GLY A 115 2.83 80.06 -24.63
N LEU A 116 1.56 79.69 -24.87
CA LEU A 116 1.02 78.37 -24.52
C LEU A 116 1.75 77.22 -25.22
N VAL A 117 2.16 77.36 -26.49
CA VAL A 117 3.01 76.35 -27.16
C VAL A 117 4.34 76.16 -26.41
N ARG A 118 5.02 77.27 -26.05
CA ARG A 118 6.28 77.21 -25.27
C ARG A 118 6.09 76.65 -23.86
N VAL A 119 4.91 76.81 -23.25
CA VAL A 119 4.55 76.13 -21.98
C VAL A 119 4.40 74.63 -22.21
N ALA A 120 3.67 74.21 -23.24
CA ALA A 120 3.47 72.80 -23.59
C ALA A 120 4.81 72.08 -23.87
N ASP A 121 5.71 72.67 -24.67
CA ASP A 121 7.04 72.10 -24.93
C ASP A 121 7.88 71.93 -23.65
N ARG A 122 7.80 72.87 -22.70
CA ARG A 122 8.46 72.74 -21.40
C ARG A 122 7.81 71.69 -20.51
N LEU A 123 6.49 71.50 -20.58
CA LEU A 123 5.77 70.43 -19.88
C LEU A 123 6.13 69.05 -20.44
N LEU A 124 6.16 68.86 -21.77
CA LEU A 124 6.59 67.60 -22.40
C LEU A 124 8.05 67.28 -22.07
N SER A 125 8.93 68.29 -22.09
CA SER A 125 10.34 68.16 -21.69
C SER A 125 10.54 67.98 -20.17
N ALA A 126 9.51 68.21 -19.36
CA ALA A 126 9.50 67.83 -17.94
C ALA A 126 8.94 66.40 -17.75
N ALA A 127 7.92 66.02 -18.54
CA ALA A 127 7.36 64.68 -18.56
C ALA A 127 8.40 63.62 -18.96
N GLU A 128 9.22 63.88 -19.99
CA GLU A 128 10.35 63.02 -20.37
C GLU A 128 11.32 62.79 -19.21
N ARG A 129 11.65 63.83 -18.45
CA ARG A 129 12.55 63.72 -17.29
C ARG A 129 11.91 63.00 -16.11
N ALA A 130 10.61 63.20 -15.89
CA ALA A 130 9.86 62.45 -14.89
C ALA A 130 9.77 60.95 -15.25
N LEU A 131 9.51 60.62 -16.52
CA LEU A 131 9.43 59.26 -17.03
C LEU A 131 10.80 58.54 -16.98
N ASN A 132 11.86 59.20 -17.42
CA ASN A 132 13.24 58.69 -17.30
C ASN A 132 13.69 58.55 -15.83
N GLY A 133 13.06 59.29 -14.91
CA GLY A 133 13.22 59.14 -13.46
C GLY A 133 12.29 58.09 -12.82
N GLY A 134 11.58 57.27 -13.62
CA GLY A 134 10.64 56.25 -13.15
C GLY A 134 9.27 56.76 -12.68
N ASN A 135 9.03 58.08 -12.70
CA ASN A 135 7.80 58.70 -12.22
C ASN A 135 6.77 58.86 -13.35
N ALA A 136 6.23 57.73 -13.82
CA ALA A 136 5.15 57.66 -14.81
C ALA A 136 3.79 58.21 -14.30
N VAL A 137 3.70 58.61 -13.01
CA VAL A 137 2.52 59.28 -12.45
C VAL A 137 2.56 60.77 -12.77
N ASP A 138 3.65 61.46 -12.41
CA ASP A 138 3.79 62.90 -12.67
C ASP A 138 4.10 63.20 -14.14
N ALA A 139 4.79 62.30 -14.85
CA ALA A 139 4.94 62.41 -16.30
C ALA A 139 3.58 62.51 -17.01
N LYS A 140 2.60 61.67 -16.63
CA LYS A 140 1.26 61.71 -17.24
C LYS A 140 0.56 63.04 -16.97
N LYS A 141 0.60 63.56 -15.73
CA LYS A 141 0.01 64.86 -15.39
C LYS A 141 0.57 65.99 -16.27
N MET A 142 1.87 65.96 -16.57
CA MET A 142 2.52 66.96 -17.40
C MET A 142 2.11 66.85 -18.88
N VAL A 143 1.96 65.64 -19.43
CA VAL A 143 1.45 65.45 -20.81
C VAL A 143 -0.04 65.77 -20.91
N ASP A 144 -0.86 65.32 -19.95
CA ASP A 144 -2.31 65.61 -19.87
C ASP A 144 -2.59 67.12 -19.92
N VAL A 145 -1.76 67.93 -19.26
CA VAL A 145 -1.85 69.39 -19.33
C VAL A 145 -1.32 69.91 -20.66
N ALA A 146 -0.18 69.43 -21.17
CA ALA A 146 0.39 69.88 -22.43
C ALA A 146 -0.59 69.67 -23.63
N GLU A 147 -1.28 68.54 -23.68
CA GLU A 147 -2.27 68.24 -24.72
C GLU A 147 -3.54 69.10 -24.62
N GLN A 148 -3.88 69.63 -23.44
CA GLN A 148 -4.94 70.63 -23.27
C GLN A 148 -4.54 72.04 -23.75
N LEU A 149 -3.25 72.32 -23.92
CA LEU A 149 -2.74 73.60 -24.45
C LEU A 149 -2.52 73.51 -25.96
N THR A 150 -1.95 72.39 -26.41
CA THR A 150 -1.69 72.08 -27.81
C THR A 150 -2.15 70.64 -28.11
N PRO A 151 -3.40 70.47 -28.58
CA PRO A 151 -3.93 69.15 -28.90
C PRO A 151 -3.13 68.43 -30.01
N ALA A 152 -3.15 67.09 -29.96
CA ALA A 152 -2.61 66.20 -30.99
C ALA A 152 -1.13 66.41 -31.38
N THR A 153 -0.26 66.82 -30.43
CA THR A 153 1.19 66.80 -30.68
C THR A 153 1.72 65.36 -30.74
N ALA A 154 2.52 65.05 -31.76
CA ALA A 154 3.13 63.72 -31.91
C ALA A 154 4.03 63.33 -30.71
N ARG A 155 4.65 64.32 -30.06
CA ARG A 155 5.48 64.15 -28.87
C ARG A 155 4.64 63.81 -27.62
N GLY A 156 3.48 64.44 -27.44
CA GLY A 156 2.53 64.08 -26.37
C GLY A 156 2.05 62.64 -26.51
N ALA A 157 1.54 62.28 -27.70
CA ALA A 157 1.04 60.94 -27.99
C ALA A 157 2.11 59.84 -27.80
N PHE A 158 3.35 60.10 -28.23
CA PHE A 158 4.48 59.17 -28.01
C PHE A 158 4.80 58.97 -26.53
N LEU A 159 4.81 60.05 -25.73
CA LEU A 159 5.06 59.96 -24.29
C LEU A 159 3.91 59.27 -23.55
N MET A 160 2.65 59.51 -23.94
CA MET A 160 1.49 58.78 -23.40
C MET A 160 1.61 57.27 -23.67
N MET A 161 2.03 56.87 -24.86
CA MET A 161 2.28 55.46 -25.19
C MET A 161 3.38 54.84 -24.30
N GLN A 162 4.49 55.54 -24.08
CA GLN A 162 5.57 55.06 -23.19
C GLN A 162 5.13 54.98 -21.71
N ILE A 163 4.38 55.98 -21.24
CA ILE A 163 3.82 56.03 -19.89
C ILE A 163 2.90 54.84 -19.64
N GLU A 164 2.03 54.50 -20.59
CA GLU A 164 1.08 53.40 -20.39
C GLU A 164 1.75 52.03 -20.48
N MET A 165 2.75 51.84 -21.36
CA MET A 165 3.55 50.60 -21.39
C MET A 165 4.30 50.34 -20.07
N GLU A 166 4.94 51.35 -19.47
CA GLU A 166 5.62 51.19 -18.18
C GLU A 166 4.62 50.97 -17.02
N ARG A 167 3.42 51.56 -17.09
CA ARG A 167 2.34 51.27 -16.13
C ARG A 167 1.83 49.84 -16.23
N GLU A 168 1.53 49.36 -17.44
CA GLU A 168 1.10 47.98 -17.68
C GLU A 168 2.18 46.99 -17.20
N ARG A 169 3.45 47.25 -17.54
CA ARG A 169 4.61 46.49 -17.07
C ARG A 169 4.71 46.45 -15.54
N ALA A 170 4.51 47.58 -14.86
CA ALA A 170 4.53 47.66 -13.41
C ALA A 170 3.38 46.85 -12.78
N VAL A 171 2.16 46.94 -13.33
CA VAL A 171 1.00 46.16 -12.87
C VAL A 171 1.20 44.65 -13.09
N LEU A 172 1.73 44.24 -14.24
CA LEU A 172 2.06 42.84 -14.52
C LEU A 172 3.16 42.30 -13.58
N THR A 173 4.16 43.12 -13.27
CA THR A 173 5.22 42.77 -12.30
C THR A 173 4.62 42.61 -10.90
N GLN A 174 3.86 43.59 -10.43
CA GLN A 174 3.21 43.53 -9.12
C GLN A 174 2.29 42.30 -8.98
N ARG A 175 1.51 41.97 -10.02
CA ARG A 175 0.67 40.75 -10.03
C ARG A 175 1.49 39.47 -9.94
N ARG A 176 2.60 39.39 -10.69
CA ARG A 176 3.53 38.24 -10.62
C ARG A 176 4.13 38.09 -9.23
N ASP A 177 4.48 39.20 -8.58
CA ASP A 177 5.08 39.21 -7.25
C ASP A 177 4.05 38.82 -6.17
N THR A 178 2.80 39.28 -6.28
CA THR A 178 1.71 38.79 -5.40
C THR A 178 1.42 37.31 -5.63
N ASP A 179 1.33 36.86 -6.88
CA ASP A 179 1.11 35.43 -7.21
C ASP A 179 2.26 34.54 -6.69
N ALA A 180 3.49 35.04 -6.67
CA ALA A 180 4.64 34.34 -6.11
C ALA A 180 4.60 34.31 -4.57
N SER A 181 4.22 35.41 -3.92
CA SER A 181 4.04 35.49 -2.47
C SER A 181 2.95 34.51 -2.00
N ASP A 182 1.78 34.55 -2.64
CA ASP A 182 0.65 33.64 -2.40
C ASP A 182 1.04 32.16 -2.52
N LYS A 183 1.84 31.81 -3.53
CA LYS A 183 2.37 30.45 -3.73
C LYS A 183 3.37 30.08 -2.64
N SER A 184 4.25 31.00 -2.25
CA SER A 184 5.22 30.78 -1.17
C SER A 184 4.51 30.51 0.17
N GLU A 185 3.50 31.30 0.53
CA GLU A 185 2.74 31.08 1.78
C GLU A 185 1.94 29.77 1.76
N LYS A 186 1.30 29.43 0.64
CA LYS A 186 0.60 28.14 0.47
C LYS A 186 1.57 26.96 0.57
N GLY A 187 2.73 27.04 -0.10
CA GLY A 187 3.82 26.07 0.00
C GLY A 187 4.33 25.88 1.42
N ALA A 188 4.69 26.98 2.10
CA ALA A 188 5.13 26.97 3.51
C ALA A 188 4.05 26.42 4.47
N THR A 189 2.77 26.57 4.13
CA THR A 189 1.66 25.99 4.90
C THR A 189 1.57 24.48 4.72
N TYR A 190 1.67 23.97 3.48
CA TYR A 190 1.73 22.52 3.25
C TYR A 190 2.99 21.88 3.86
N LEU A 191 4.15 22.55 3.80
CA LEU A 191 5.39 22.06 4.44
C LEU A 191 5.27 21.98 5.98
N ARG A 192 4.58 22.94 6.61
CA ARG A 192 4.24 22.88 8.05
C ARG A 192 3.32 21.70 8.36
N LEU A 193 2.27 21.49 7.57
CA LEU A 193 1.34 20.36 7.74
C LEU A 193 2.04 19.00 7.53
N ALA A 194 2.90 18.87 6.52
CA ALA A 194 3.70 17.69 6.25
C ALA A 194 4.61 17.31 7.44
N ASN A 195 5.35 18.29 7.98
CA ASN A 195 6.21 18.10 9.16
C ASN A 195 5.39 17.70 10.41
N THR A 196 4.22 18.30 10.63
CA THR A 196 3.31 17.92 11.71
C THR A 196 2.80 16.48 11.56
N ARG A 197 2.35 16.09 10.36
CA ARG A 197 1.87 14.73 10.10
C ARG A 197 2.97 13.68 10.23
N LEU A 198 4.17 13.97 9.73
CA LEU A 198 5.37 13.16 9.89
C LEU A 198 5.67 12.89 11.37
N ARG A 199 5.68 13.95 12.20
CA ARG A 199 5.90 13.85 13.67
C ARG A 199 4.79 13.08 14.39
N SER A 200 3.55 13.15 13.90
CA SER A 200 2.43 12.35 14.44
C SER A 200 2.40 10.89 13.95
N GLY A 201 3.32 10.51 13.05
CA GLY A 201 3.36 9.16 12.47
C GLY A 201 2.27 8.87 11.41
N ALA A 202 1.51 9.88 11.00
CA ALA A 202 0.52 9.83 9.93
C ALA A 202 1.21 10.00 8.55
N LEU A 203 1.84 8.93 8.07
CA LEU A 203 2.76 8.99 6.93
C LEU A 203 2.07 8.94 5.57
N ILE A 204 1.08 8.03 5.46
CA ILE A 204 0.37 7.65 4.22
C ILE A 204 -1.15 7.51 4.42
N GLU A 205 -1.59 7.48 5.68
CA GLU A 205 -2.98 7.29 6.11
C GLU A 205 -3.29 8.33 7.20
N PRO A 206 -4.49 8.94 7.21
CA PRO A 206 -5.55 8.84 6.19
C PRO A 206 -5.17 9.57 4.87
N ALA A 207 -5.77 9.17 3.75
CA ALA A 207 -5.29 9.51 2.40
C ALA A 207 -5.15 11.02 2.09
N GLU A 208 -6.01 11.87 2.66
CA GLU A 208 -6.05 13.33 2.41
C GLU A 208 -5.42 14.17 3.53
N ASP A 209 -4.90 13.54 4.60
CA ASP A 209 -4.40 14.25 5.78
C ASP A 209 -3.17 13.54 6.40
N ASN A 210 -2.17 13.28 5.56
CA ASN A 210 -0.92 12.60 5.90
C ASN A 210 0.32 13.35 5.37
N ALA A 211 1.50 12.96 5.85
CA ALA A 211 2.76 13.60 5.52
C ALA A 211 3.09 13.57 4.02
N ARG A 212 2.82 12.44 3.36
CA ARG A 212 3.05 12.26 1.92
C ARG A 212 2.15 13.18 1.08
N PHE A 213 0.86 13.23 1.38
CA PHE A 213 -0.13 14.08 0.70
C PHE A 213 0.31 15.56 0.73
N TYR A 214 0.67 16.07 1.91
CA TYR A 214 1.11 17.46 2.04
C TYR A 214 2.48 17.74 1.40
N LEU A 215 3.38 16.75 1.31
CA LEU A 215 4.63 16.87 0.53
C LEU A 215 4.38 16.89 -0.97
N GLU A 216 3.46 16.07 -1.48
CA GLU A 216 3.10 16.04 -2.90
C GLU A 216 2.41 17.35 -3.32
N ALA A 217 1.53 17.91 -2.46
CA ALA A 217 0.95 19.24 -2.64
C ALA A 217 2.02 20.36 -2.59
N ALA A 218 2.93 20.35 -1.61
CA ALA A 218 4.01 21.33 -1.51
C ALA A 218 4.93 21.29 -2.74
N ARG A 219 5.28 20.09 -3.24
CA ARG A 219 6.15 19.90 -4.43
C ARG A 219 5.57 20.52 -5.71
N GLN A 220 4.26 20.62 -5.83
CA GLN A 220 3.60 21.25 -6.99
C GLN A 220 3.65 22.79 -6.95
N ILE A 221 3.93 23.39 -5.79
CA ILE A 221 3.87 24.85 -5.58
C ILE A 221 5.27 25.45 -5.34
N VAL A 222 6.11 24.75 -4.57
CA VAL A 222 7.47 25.15 -4.17
C VAL A 222 8.47 23.99 -4.35
N PRO A 223 8.74 23.55 -5.59
CA PRO A 223 9.57 22.38 -5.87
C PRO A 223 11.02 22.51 -5.38
N ASP A 224 11.57 23.73 -5.39
CA ASP A 224 12.96 24.03 -5.05
C ASP A 224 13.19 24.35 -3.55
N ASP A 225 12.16 24.19 -2.71
CA ASP A 225 12.26 24.52 -1.28
C ASP A 225 13.16 23.51 -0.52
N PRO A 226 14.18 23.96 0.24
CA PRO A 226 15.08 23.06 0.96
C PRO A 226 14.38 22.26 2.07
N ALA A 227 13.29 22.77 2.66
CA ALA A 227 12.50 22.06 3.64
C ALA A 227 11.65 20.94 3.01
N LEU A 228 11.20 21.10 1.75
CA LEU A 228 10.57 20.00 1.00
C LEU A 228 11.51 18.80 0.92
N THR A 229 12.80 19.05 0.66
CA THR A 229 13.82 18.00 0.59
C THR A 229 14.07 17.35 1.95
N GLU A 230 14.26 18.10 3.03
CA GLU A 230 14.53 17.50 4.34
C GLU A 230 13.32 16.77 4.94
N ILE A 231 12.10 17.29 4.78
CA ILE A 231 10.88 16.60 5.23
C ILE A 231 10.64 15.34 4.38
N SER A 232 10.98 15.36 3.08
CA SER A 232 10.97 14.14 2.23
C SER A 232 11.96 13.08 2.73
N ARG A 233 13.20 13.45 3.07
CA ARG A 233 14.17 12.54 3.71
C ARG A 233 13.64 12.01 5.06
N GLY A 234 12.99 12.87 5.84
CA GLY A 234 12.32 12.48 7.09
C GLY A 234 11.28 11.39 6.89
N LEU A 235 10.40 11.56 5.89
CA LEU A 235 9.39 10.57 5.52
C LEU A 235 10.02 9.25 5.06
N GLN A 236 11.02 9.30 4.18
CA GLN A 236 11.76 8.12 3.71
C GLN A 236 12.39 7.34 4.88
N ARG A 237 13.11 8.03 5.79
CA ARG A 237 13.75 7.41 6.96
C ARG A 237 12.73 6.69 7.86
N GLU A 238 11.59 7.32 8.13
CA GLU A 238 10.54 6.75 8.99
C GLU A 238 9.78 5.58 8.30
N MET A 239 9.56 5.63 6.98
CA MET A 239 9.04 4.48 6.22
C MET A 239 10.01 3.28 6.24
N LEU A 240 11.30 3.53 6.00
CA LEU A 240 12.35 2.49 6.08
C LEU A 240 12.49 1.94 7.51
N SER A 241 12.33 2.78 8.53
CA SER A 241 12.29 2.36 9.95
C SER A 241 11.18 1.33 10.18
N ARG A 242 9.94 1.64 9.77
CA ARG A 242 8.79 0.72 9.91
C ARG A 242 8.96 -0.56 9.10
N ALA A 243 9.50 -0.47 7.88
CA ALA A 243 9.84 -1.65 7.08
C ALA A 243 10.86 -2.56 7.80
N SER A 244 11.88 -1.96 8.43
CA SER A 244 12.91 -2.66 9.22
C SER A 244 12.34 -3.30 10.50
N THR A 245 11.42 -2.62 11.20
CA THR A 245 10.69 -3.20 12.34
C THR A 245 9.86 -4.41 11.91
N ALA A 246 9.09 -4.30 10.83
CA ALA A 246 8.32 -5.42 10.27
C ALA A 246 9.23 -6.58 9.81
N ALA A 247 10.41 -6.28 9.25
CA ALA A 247 11.39 -7.27 8.80
C ALA A 247 11.97 -8.05 9.99
N SER A 248 12.32 -7.34 11.07
CA SER A 248 12.83 -7.92 12.32
C SER A 248 11.75 -8.79 13.01
N ALA A 249 10.49 -8.39 12.91
CA ALA A 249 9.33 -9.16 13.37
C ALA A 249 9.01 -10.38 12.47
N GLY A 250 9.62 -10.51 11.29
CA GLY A 250 9.36 -11.59 10.34
C GLY A 250 8.02 -11.46 9.59
N ASN A 251 7.47 -10.25 9.47
CA ASN A 251 6.20 -9.98 8.78
C ASN A 251 6.46 -9.46 7.35
N PRO A 252 6.45 -10.33 6.32
CA PRO A 252 6.78 -9.94 4.95
C PRO A 252 5.75 -8.98 4.33
N ALA A 253 4.48 -9.06 4.74
CA ALA A 253 3.40 -8.26 4.16
C ALA A 253 3.54 -6.77 4.53
N ASP A 254 3.74 -6.47 5.82
CA ASP A 254 3.97 -5.09 6.24
C ASP A 254 5.37 -4.58 5.84
N THR A 255 6.41 -5.45 5.78
CA THR A 255 7.71 -5.04 5.23
C THR A 255 7.55 -4.55 3.80
N GLU A 256 6.98 -5.34 2.89
CA GLU A 256 6.85 -4.93 1.49
C GLU A 256 5.87 -3.76 1.31
N ARG A 257 4.80 -3.65 2.12
CA ARG A 257 3.92 -2.47 2.15
C ARG A 257 4.67 -1.18 2.48
N TRP A 258 5.55 -1.20 3.50
CA TRP A 258 6.36 -0.04 3.85
C TRP A 258 7.49 0.24 2.84
N LEU A 259 8.13 -0.80 2.28
CA LEU A 259 9.14 -0.64 1.23
C LEU A 259 8.57 -0.07 -0.06
N ALA A 260 7.39 -0.50 -0.50
CA ALA A 260 6.73 0.04 -1.70
C ALA A 260 6.35 1.53 -1.51
N ASN A 261 5.94 1.92 -0.30
CA ASN A 261 5.71 3.33 0.02
C ASN A 261 7.02 4.14 0.11
N ALA A 262 8.10 3.55 0.61
CA ALA A 262 9.42 4.17 0.64
C ALA A 262 9.97 4.41 -0.79
N ASP A 263 9.87 3.42 -1.69
CA ASP A 263 10.26 3.56 -3.11
C ASP A 263 9.44 4.66 -3.80
N GLY A 264 8.11 4.69 -3.58
CA GLY A 264 7.23 5.78 -4.05
C GLY A 264 7.52 7.16 -3.44
N ALA A 265 8.18 7.22 -2.28
CA ALA A 265 8.70 8.44 -1.67
C ALA A 265 10.14 8.79 -2.11
N GLY A 266 10.79 7.95 -2.93
CA GLY A 266 12.15 8.16 -3.46
C GLY A 266 13.28 7.61 -2.58
N ALA A 267 13.03 6.62 -1.73
CA ALA A 267 14.04 5.99 -0.88
C ALA A 267 15.13 5.24 -1.68
N ALA A 268 16.32 5.08 -1.08
CA ALA A 268 17.44 4.43 -1.75
C ALA A 268 17.25 2.90 -1.89
N ARG A 269 17.47 2.39 -3.10
CA ARG A 269 17.33 0.95 -3.42
C ARG A 269 18.27 0.05 -2.61
N SER A 270 19.43 0.57 -2.18
CA SER A 270 20.36 -0.10 -1.27
C SER A 270 19.69 -0.49 0.04
N ASP A 271 18.95 0.44 0.64
CA ASP A 271 18.45 0.34 2.00
C ASP A 271 17.27 -0.62 2.03
N MET A 272 16.41 -0.52 1.01
CA MET A 272 15.33 -1.47 0.76
C MET A 272 15.83 -2.89 0.49
N ALA A 273 16.93 -3.05 -0.27
CA ALA A 273 17.56 -4.35 -0.48
C ALA A 273 18.17 -4.94 0.80
N ASN A 274 18.74 -4.10 1.67
CA ASN A 274 19.27 -4.51 2.96
C ASN A 274 18.15 -4.96 3.93
N ILE A 275 17.03 -4.25 3.97
CA ILE A 275 15.85 -4.64 4.77
C ILE A 275 15.25 -5.97 4.25
N ARG A 276 15.15 -6.17 2.94
CA ARG A 276 14.71 -7.46 2.35
C ARG A 276 15.63 -8.62 2.72
N ARG A 277 16.96 -8.40 2.73
CA ARG A 277 17.93 -9.40 3.18
C ARG A 277 17.73 -9.74 4.66
N ALA A 278 17.59 -8.74 5.53
CA ALA A 278 17.34 -8.95 6.96
C ALA A 278 16.03 -9.72 7.23
N LEU A 279 14.96 -9.45 6.47
CA LEU A 279 13.72 -10.24 6.50
C LEU A 279 13.97 -11.69 6.06
N GLN A 280 14.70 -11.92 4.96
CA GLN A 280 15.03 -13.25 4.46
C GLN A 280 15.85 -14.03 5.51
N ASP A 281 16.88 -13.44 6.07
CA ASP A 281 17.73 -14.03 7.11
C ASP A 281 16.91 -14.36 8.37
N ARG A 282 15.98 -13.47 8.78
CA ARG A 282 15.08 -13.71 9.92
C ARG A 282 14.11 -14.86 9.69
N LEU A 283 13.55 -14.97 8.48
CA LEU A 283 12.66 -16.06 8.07
C LEU A 283 13.39 -17.40 7.95
N ILE A 284 14.65 -17.41 7.47
CA ILE A 284 15.52 -18.59 7.46
C ILE A 284 15.83 -19.03 8.89
N GLY A 285 16.23 -18.10 9.76
CA GLY A 285 16.48 -18.38 11.19
C GLY A 285 15.25 -18.98 11.87
N THR A 286 14.07 -18.34 11.74
CA THR A 286 12.82 -18.84 12.36
C THR A 286 12.40 -20.22 11.81
N ARG A 287 12.67 -20.53 10.54
CA ARG A 287 12.47 -21.89 9.99
C ARG A 287 13.45 -22.89 10.61
N ALA A 288 14.73 -22.52 10.76
CA ALA A 288 15.75 -23.37 11.37
C ALA A 288 15.46 -23.63 12.87
N ASP A 289 15.09 -22.60 13.64
CA ASP A 289 14.67 -22.70 15.04
C ASP A 289 13.52 -23.71 15.19
N LYS A 290 12.48 -23.56 14.36
CA LYS A 290 11.31 -24.46 14.35
C LYS A 290 11.71 -25.89 13.97
N MET A 291 12.59 -26.07 12.98
CA MET A 291 13.07 -27.40 12.57
C MET A 291 13.92 -28.07 13.66
N GLY A 292 14.73 -27.32 14.40
CA GLY A 292 15.47 -27.82 15.56
C GLY A 292 14.55 -28.31 16.66
N GLY A 293 13.55 -27.49 17.04
CA GLY A 293 12.52 -27.88 18.02
C GLY A 293 11.73 -29.12 17.60
N LEU A 294 11.28 -29.19 16.34
CA LEU A 294 10.57 -30.35 15.81
C LEU A 294 11.45 -31.62 15.79
N ALA A 295 12.73 -31.51 15.41
CA ALA A 295 13.66 -32.63 15.42
C ALA A 295 13.94 -33.14 16.84
N GLN A 296 13.98 -32.25 17.83
CA GLN A 296 14.08 -32.62 19.25
C GLN A 296 12.81 -33.35 19.72
N SER A 297 11.62 -32.80 19.46
CA SER A 297 10.34 -33.42 19.83
C SER A 297 10.14 -34.79 19.15
N PHE A 298 10.50 -34.90 17.87
CA PHE A 298 10.56 -36.18 17.14
C PHE A 298 11.46 -37.19 17.86
N THR A 299 12.68 -36.79 18.24
CA THR A 299 13.67 -37.67 18.89
C THR A 299 13.19 -38.14 20.27
N THR A 300 12.53 -37.27 21.04
CA THR A 300 11.89 -37.63 22.31
C THR A 300 10.74 -38.62 22.10
N ALA A 301 9.83 -38.37 21.16
CA ALA A 301 8.72 -39.29 20.86
C ALA A 301 9.22 -40.66 20.37
N LEU A 302 10.24 -40.68 19.51
CA LEU A 302 10.87 -41.91 19.01
C LEU A 302 11.54 -42.71 20.14
N THR A 303 12.26 -42.04 21.05
CA THR A 303 12.89 -42.65 22.23
C THR A 303 11.84 -43.24 23.18
N ASN A 304 10.70 -42.57 23.35
CA ASN A 304 9.58 -43.01 24.18
C ASN A 304 8.68 -44.07 23.50
N ASN A 305 9.06 -44.59 22.32
CA ASN A 305 8.27 -45.47 21.45
C ASN A 305 6.85 -44.95 21.11
N GLN A 306 6.65 -43.63 21.14
CA GLN A 306 5.39 -42.97 20.76
C GLN A 306 5.31 -42.87 19.23
N LEU A 307 5.25 -44.00 18.53
CA LEU A 307 5.47 -44.05 17.08
C LEU A 307 4.29 -43.51 16.27
N LEU A 308 3.06 -43.88 16.65
CA LEU A 308 1.80 -43.46 15.99
C LEU A 308 0.90 -42.65 16.93
N GLN A 309 0.80 -43.05 18.20
CA GLN A 309 0.01 -42.37 19.23
C GLN A 309 0.90 -41.63 20.25
N PRO A 310 0.43 -40.50 20.83
CA PRO A 310 -0.80 -39.78 20.49
C PRO A 310 -0.74 -39.12 19.11
N GLU A 311 -1.87 -39.01 18.41
CA GLU A 311 -1.92 -38.66 16.98
C GLU A 311 -1.21 -37.35 16.60
N ASN A 312 -1.19 -36.37 17.50
CA ASN A 312 -0.59 -35.04 17.27
C ASN A 312 0.83 -34.88 17.85
N THR A 313 1.30 -35.82 18.67
CA THR A 313 2.59 -35.73 19.39
C THR A 313 3.43 -37.00 19.27
N SER A 314 3.13 -37.87 18.31
CA SER A 314 3.91 -39.05 17.97
C SER A 314 5.11 -38.72 17.08
N ALA A 315 6.03 -39.67 16.94
CA ALA A 315 7.16 -39.55 16.02
C ALA A 315 6.67 -39.37 14.56
N LYS A 316 5.58 -40.04 14.15
CA LYS A 316 4.93 -39.78 12.85
C LYS A 316 4.40 -38.35 12.75
N ALA A 317 3.74 -37.83 13.78
CA ALA A 317 3.18 -36.48 13.80
C ALA A 317 4.27 -35.41 13.62
N TYR A 318 5.35 -35.48 14.42
CA TYR A 318 6.46 -34.54 14.31
C TYR A 318 7.21 -34.68 12.98
N PHE A 319 7.39 -35.91 12.46
CA PHE A 319 8.00 -36.13 11.14
C PHE A 319 7.20 -35.47 10.00
N LEU A 320 5.87 -35.55 10.03
CA LEU A 320 5.00 -34.87 9.06
C LEU A 320 5.07 -33.34 9.22
N GLN A 321 5.15 -32.83 10.45
CA GLN A 321 5.35 -31.40 10.71
C GLN A 321 6.73 -30.90 10.22
N MET A 322 7.77 -31.73 10.30
CA MET A 322 9.09 -31.44 9.74
C MET A 322 9.05 -31.39 8.20
N LEU A 323 8.46 -32.40 7.56
CA LEU A 323 8.25 -32.42 6.10
C LEU A 323 7.50 -31.16 5.61
N ASN A 324 6.45 -30.75 6.31
CA ASN A 324 5.66 -29.57 5.97
C ASN A 324 6.35 -28.23 6.31
N THR A 325 7.45 -28.24 7.06
CA THR A 325 8.21 -27.03 7.43
C THR A 325 9.45 -26.83 6.56
N ASP A 326 10.18 -27.91 6.28
CA ASP A 326 11.33 -27.96 5.37
C ASP A 326 11.59 -29.41 4.92
N SER A 327 10.96 -29.84 3.83
CA SER A 327 11.13 -31.20 3.28
C SER A 327 12.53 -31.49 2.75
N GLY A 328 13.35 -30.46 2.48
CA GLY A 328 14.73 -30.58 2.02
C GLY A 328 15.75 -30.69 3.16
N ASN A 329 15.32 -30.53 4.41
CA ASN A 329 16.22 -30.49 5.56
C ASN A 329 16.91 -31.83 5.83
N ALA A 330 18.19 -31.81 6.18
CA ALA A 330 18.94 -33.01 6.56
C ALA A 330 18.27 -33.76 7.72
N SER A 331 17.67 -33.05 8.68
CA SER A 331 16.94 -33.66 9.80
C SER A 331 15.72 -34.48 9.37
N VAL A 332 15.09 -34.18 8.23
CA VAL A 332 13.98 -35.00 7.67
C VAL A 332 14.50 -36.35 7.17
N ALA A 333 15.67 -36.38 6.52
CA ALA A 333 16.29 -37.63 6.09
C ALA A 333 16.66 -38.52 7.29
N THR A 334 17.27 -37.94 8.33
CA THR A 334 17.58 -38.64 9.58
C THR A 334 16.32 -39.15 10.29
N ALA A 335 15.27 -38.31 10.39
CA ALA A 335 14.01 -38.70 11.03
C ALA A 335 13.31 -39.84 10.28
N ARG A 336 13.27 -39.80 8.94
CA ARG A 336 12.74 -40.90 8.10
C ARG A 336 13.44 -42.23 8.39
N GLN A 337 14.78 -42.22 8.47
CA GLN A 337 15.57 -43.43 8.74
C GLN A 337 15.30 -43.97 10.16
N GLY A 338 15.29 -43.10 11.18
CA GLY A 338 15.00 -43.48 12.56
C GLY A 338 13.57 -44.03 12.76
N LEU A 339 12.58 -43.43 12.09
CA LEU A 339 11.18 -43.80 12.18
C LEU A 339 10.88 -45.12 11.45
N GLY A 340 11.35 -45.28 10.21
CA GLY A 340 11.19 -46.55 9.47
C GLY A 340 11.92 -47.71 10.16
N GLY A 341 13.12 -47.47 10.68
CA GLY A 341 13.84 -48.44 11.51
C GLY A 341 13.12 -48.81 12.81
N ALA A 342 12.25 -47.95 13.35
CA ALA A 342 11.38 -48.28 14.48
C ALA A 342 10.17 -49.12 14.07
N TYR A 343 9.49 -48.75 12.98
CA TYR A 343 8.38 -49.55 12.44
C TYR A 343 8.83 -50.98 12.06
N LEU A 344 10.02 -51.17 11.51
CA LEU A 344 10.55 -52.51 11.24
C LEU A 344 10.85 -53.34 12.50
N ARG A 345 11.11 -52.71 13.66
CA ARG A 345 11.19 -53.43 14.95
C ARG A 345 9.81 -53.87 15.42
N GLU A 346 8.81 -53.01 15.33
CA GLU A 346 7.43 -53.36 15.70
C GLU A 346 6.81 -54.40 14.75
N MET A 347 7.15 -54.36 13.45
CA MET A 347 6.80 -55.42 12.48
C MET A 347 7.37 -56.77 12.93
N ARG A 348 8.67 -56.85 13.23
CA ARG A 348 9.34 -58.08 13.70
C ARG A 348 8.78 -58.56 15.06
N SER A 349 8.40 -57.63 15.94
CA SER A 349 7.68 -57.89 17.20
C SER A 349 6.27 -58.46 16.98
N ALA A 350 5.55 -58.02 15.94
CA ALA A 350 4.26 -58.59 15.55
C ALA A 350 4.42 -60.00 14.95
N LEU A 351 5.41 -60.21 14.06
CA LEU A 351 5.76 -61.55 13.56
C LEU A 351 6.12 -62.53 14.68
N GLY A 352 6.89 -62.09 15.68
CA GLY A 352 7.22 -62.90 16.86
C GLY A 352 6.01 -63.30 17.73
N ARG A 353 4.88 -62.57 17.57
CA ARG A 353 3.58 -62.88 18.19
C ARG A 353 2.61 -63.60 17.23
N ASN A 354 3.07 -63.98 16.04
CA ASN A 354 2.27 -64.53 14.95
C ASN A 354 1.12 -63.62 14.46
N ASP A 355 1.23 -62.30 14.69
CA ASP A 355 0.26 -61.29 14.25
C ASP A 355 0.69 -60.72 12.89
N LEU A 356 0.28 -61.40 11.82
CA LEU A 356 0.51 -60.94 10.45
C LEU A 356 -0.16 -59.59 10.16
N GLY A 357 -1.32 -59.30 10.77
CA GLY A 357 -2.09 -58.08 10.49
C GLY A 357 -1.40 -56.83 11.03
N ALA A 358 -0.89 -56.90 12.26
CA ALA A 358 -0.06 -55.83 12.80
C ALA A 358 1.29 -55.73 12.07
N ALA A 359 1.91 -56.85 11.66
CA ALA A 359 3.15 -56.83 10.88
C ALA A 359 2.96 -56.10 9.53
N ASP A 360 1.87 -56.40 8.81
CA ASP A 360 1.49 -55.69 7.58
C ASP A 360 1.25 -54.19 7.81
N ALA A 361 0.56 -53.82 8.89
CA ALA A 361 0.31 -52.42 9.22
C ALA A 361 1.61 -51.64 9.46
N TRP A 362 2.55 -52.20 10.23
CA TRP A 362 3.86 -51.58 10.47
C TRP A 362 4.73 -51.48 9.21
N LEU A 363 4.66 -52.48 8.33
CA LEU A 363 5.36 -52.46 7.05
C LEU A 363 4.79 -51.38 6.11
N LEU A 364 3.47 -51.26 6.06
CA LEU A 364 2.78 -50.20 5.31
C LEU A 364 3.16 -48.82 5.85
N GLU A 365 3.16 -48.63 7.17
CA GLU A 365 3.59 -47.39 7.83
C GLU A 365 5.00 -46.96 7.41
N ALA A 366 5.97 -47.88 7.39
CA ALA A 366 7.33 -47.61 6.88
C ALA A 366 7.33 -47.11 5.43
N ARG A 367 6.56 -47.75 4.55
CA ARG A 367 6.38 -47.31 3.16
C ARG A 367 5.74 -45.90 3.08
N THR A 368 4.73 -45.60 3.93
CA THR A 368 4.06 -44.27 3.88
C THR A 368 4.95 -43.09 4.27
N VAL A 369 5.94 -43.28 5.15
CA VAL A 369 6.93 -42.23 5.49
C VAL A 369 8.06 -42.10 4.45
N GLY A 370 7.99 -42.90 3.38
CA GLY A 370 8.99 -42.95 2.31
C GLY A 370 10.29 -43.62 2.74
N PHE A 371 10.28 -44.45 3.78
CA PHE A 371 11.46 -45.22 4.18
C PHE A 371 11.80 -46.22 3.07
N ALA A 372 13.06 -46.23 2.64
CA ALA A 372 13.60 -47.17 1.67
C ALA A 372 15.00 -47.55 2.12
N SER A 373 15.21 -48.85 2.38
CA SER A 373 16.50 -49.45 2.71
C SER A 373 16.45 -50.96 2.43
N GLY A 374 17.60 -51.62 2.39
CA GLY A 374 17.66 -53.08 2.29
C GLY A 374 17.02 -53.82 3.48
N ASP A 375 16.86 -53.16 4.64
CA ASP A 375 16.09 -53.71 5.77
C ASP A 375 14.61 -53.83 5.45
N LEU A 376 14.06 -52.92 4.64
CA LEU A 376 12.68 -53.00 4.17
C LEU A 376 12.54 -54.18 3.20
N ASP A 377 13.43 -54.28 2.20
CA ASP A 377 13.42 -55.40 1.25
C ASP A 377 13.59 -56.78 1.93
N ALA A 378 14.34 -56.84 3.03
CA ALA A 378 14.47 -58.03 3.87
C ALA A 378 13.19 -58.29 4.69
N ALA A 379 12.66 -57.27 5.36
CA ALA A 379 11.42 -57.32 6.13
C ALA A 379 10.22 -57.79 5.28
N GLU A 380 10.14 -57.38 4.02
CA GLU A 380 9.11 -57.81 3.07
C GLU A 380 9.22 -59.30 2.73
N LYS A 381 10.45 -59.82 2.57
CA LYS A 381 10.72 -61.24 2.33
C LYS A 381 10.43 -62.11 3.56
N ASP A 382 10.80 -61.65 4.75
CA ASP A 382 10.52 -62.33 6.02
C ASP A 382 9.00 -62.49 6.24
N LEU A 383 8.24 -61.43 5.98
CA LEU A 383 6.77 -61.43 6.06
C LEU A 383 6.15 -62.33 4.97
N GLY A 384 6.65 -62.27 3.73
CA GLY A 384 6.24 -63.14 2.63
C GLY A 384 6.44 -64.63 2.94
N ALA A 385 7.66 -65.03 3.29
CA ALA A 385 7.99 -66.41 3.64
C ALA A 385 7.21 -66.92 4.87
N THR A 386 6.86 -66.03 5.81
CA THR A 386 6.04 -66.40 6.97
C THR A 386 4.56 -66.60 6.60
N ARG A 387 4.00 -65.76 5.72
CA ARG A 387 2.67 -65.97 5.12
C ARG A 387 2.61 -67.28 4.33
N GLU A 388 3.61 -67.56 3.49
CA GLU A 388 3.67 -68.80 2.72
C GLU A 388 3.72 -70.04 3.62
N ARG A 389 4.55 -70.01 4.68
CA ARG A 389 4.62 -71.09 5.68
C ARG A 389 3.26 -71.36 6.34
N LEU A 390 2.55 -70.30 6.75
CA LEU A 390 1.22 -70.40 7.37
C LEU A 390 0.14 -70.86 6.38
N ALA A 391 0.18 -70.39 5.13
CA ALA A 391 -0.70 -70.85 4.06
C ALA A 391 -0.47 -72.34 3.77
N GLN A 392 0.78 -72.80 3.67
CA GLN A 392 1.11 -74.22 3.50
C GLN A 392 0.73 -75.09 4.71
N GLN A 393 0.71 -74.54 5.93
CA GLN A 393 0.24 -75.25 7.13
C GLN A 393 -1.28 -75.36 7.21
N THR A 394 -2.01 -74.41 6.61
CA THR A 394 -3.49 -74.36 6.65
C THR A 394 -4.16 -74.86 5.36
N ALA A 395 -3.41 -75.04 4.27
CA ALA A 395 -3.90 -75.50 2.99
C ALA A 395 -4.60 -76.87 3.07
N VAL A 396 -5.81 -76.93 2.51
CA VAL A 396 -6.57 -78.16 2.32
C VAL A 396 -6.30 -78.67 0.90
N VAL A 397 -5.61 -79.81 0.76
CA VAL A 397 -5.29 -80.40 -0.55
C VAL A 397 -6.37 -81.36 -1.03
N GLY A 398 -6.38 -81.72 -2.31
CA GLY A 398 -7.24 -82.83 -2.77
C GLY A 398 -6.73 -84.16 -2.21
N ALA A 399 -7.61 -84.99 -1.63
CA ALA A 399 -7.23 -86.32 -1.14
C ALA A 399 -6.70 -87.25 -2.25
N ASN A 400 -6.94 -86.91 -3.52
CA ASN A 400 -6.40 -87.56 -4.70
C ASN A 400 -4.96 -87.12 -5.07
N SER A 401 -4.43 -86.05 -4.47
CA SER A 401 -3.01 -85.67 -4.59
C SER A 401 -2.14 -86.24 -3.45
N LEU A 402 -2.71 -87.11 -2.61
CA LEU A 402 -2.01 -87.81 -1.54
C LEU A 402 -1.94 -89.32 -1.85
N GLU A 403 -0.79 -89.94 -1.56
CA GLU A 403 -0.55 -91.36 -1.80
C GLU A 403 -1.28 -92.20 -0.74
N ARG A 404 -2.48 -92.67 -1.07
CA ARG A 404 -3.31 -93.49 -0.18
C ARG A 404 -2.78 -94.93 -0.12
N THR A 405 -2.44 -95.39 1.07
CA THR A 405 -1.87 -96.72 1.35
C THR A 405 -2.92 -97.73 1.77
N GLU A 406 -4.01 -97.31 2.42
CA GLU A 406 -5.15 -98.16 2.79
C GLU A 406 -6.47 -97.47 2.44
N TYR A 407 -7.39 -98.21 1.83
CA TYR A 407 -8.71 -97.73 1.42
C TYR A 407 -9.80 -98.66 1.94
N VAL A 408 -10.75 -98.10 2.68
CA VAL A 408 -11.96 -98.78 3.12
C VAL A 408 -13.14 -98.21 2.33
N GLU A 409 -13.89 -99.08 1.68
CA GLU A 409 -15.05 -98.68 0.89
C GLU A 409 -16.21 -98.21 1.77
N PRO A 410 -16.86 -97.06 1.47
CA PRO A 410 -18.02 -96.58 2.20
C PRO A 410 -19.24 -97.49 2.06
N LYS A 411 -19.53 -98.28 3.11
CA LYS A 411 -20.68 -99.20 3.13
C LYS A 411 -22.00 -98.46 2.91
N PHE A 412 -22.64 -98.72 1.77
CA PHE A 412 -23.90 -98.09 1.38
C PHE A 412 -25.00 -98.31 2.47
N PRO A 413 -25.67 -97.24 2.96
CA PRO A 413 -26.71 -97.38 3.97
C PRO A 413 -27.89 -98.25 3.49
N ALA A 414 -28.20 -99.33 4.22
CA ALA A 414 -29.25 -100.28 3.83
C ALA A 414 -30.62 -99.61 3.58
N ALA A 415 -30.98 -98.61 4.37
CA ALA A 415 -32.22 -97.84 4.20
C ALA A 415 -32.27 -96.99 2.91
N SER A 416 -31.12 -96.71 2.28
CA SER A 416 -31.03 -95.98 1.01
C SER A 416 -31.05 -96.91 -0.21
N ARG A 417 -30.47 -98.12 -0.11
CA ARG A 417 -30.49 -99.13 -1.19
C ARG A 417 -31.91 -99.42 -1.67
N TYR A 418 -32.85 -99.69 -0.74
CA TYR A 418 -34.25 -99.98 -1.05
C TYR A 418 -35.04 -98.84 -1.72
N ARG A 419 -34.43 -97.67 -1.94
CA ARG A 419 -35.06 -96.51 -2.60
C ARG A 419 -34.31 -96.01 -3.83
N GLY A 420 -33.21 -96.65 -4.24
CA GLY A 420 -32.42 -96.22 -5.40
C GLY A 420 -31.86 -94.80 -5.28
N PHE A 421 -31.63 -94.30 -4.06
CA PHE A 421 -31.08 -92.96 -3.87
C PHE A 421 -29.58 -92.96 -4.14
N GLU A 422 -29.15 -92.29 -5.21
CA GLU A 422 -27.75 -91.90 -5.41
C GLU A 422 -27.42 -90.64 -4.59
N GLY A 423 -26.12 -90.35 -4.43
CA GLY A 423 -25.68 -89.13 -3.77
C GLY A 423 -24.18 -88.91 -3.73
N TRP A 424 -23.77 -87.90 -2.96
CA TRP A 424 -22.37 -87.62 -2.66
C TRP A 424 -22.20 -86.91 -1.32
N VAL A 425 -21.01 -87.02 -0.75
CA VAL A 425 -20.58 -86.36 0.49
C VAL A 425 -19.22 -85.74 0.26
N GLU A 426 -19.08 -84.47 0.60
CA GLU A 426 -17.80 -83.75 0.69
C GLU A 426 -17.35 -83.74 2.16
N LEU A 427 -16.12 -84.20 2.38
CA LEU A 427 -15.51 -84.25 3.71
C LEU A 427 -14.12 -83.64 3.66
N GLU A 428 -13.79 -82.91 4.71
CA GLU A 428 -12.41 -82.58 5.07
C GLU A 428 -11.94 -83.48 6.20
N PHE A 429 -10.64 -83.77 6.24
CA PHE A 429 -9.98 -84.56 7.27
C PHE A 429 -8.49 -84.20 7.37
N THR A 430 -7.85 -84.56 8.49
CA THR A 430 -6.41 -84.44 8.67
C THR A 430 -5.74 -85.78 8.39
N VAL A 431 -4.70 -85.82 7.55
CA VAL A 431 -3.72 -86.91 7.51
C VAL A 431 -2.62 -86.58 8.50
N ARG A 432 -2.39 -87.45 9.47
CA ARG A 432 -1.43 -87.28 10.57
C ARG A 432 0.00 -87.74 10.19
N PRO A 433 1.02 -87.40 10.99
CA PRO A 433 2.41 -87.85 10.79
C PRO A 433 2.63 -89.37 10.79
N ASP A 434 1.69 -90.16 11.31
CA ASP A 434 1.70 -91.63 11.29
C ASP A 434 0.95 -92.22 10.07
N GLY A 435 0.38 -91.38 9.21
CA GLY A 435 -0.43 -91.77 8.06
C GLY A 435 -1.90 -92.08 8.39
N SER A 436 -2.31 -91.93 9.65
CA SER A 436 -3.71 -92.08 10.07
C SER A 436 -4.55 -90.85 9.69
N THR A 437 -5.84 -91.08 9.51
CA THR A 437 -6.85 -90.07 9.20
C THR A 437 -7.61 -89.67 10.45
N ALA A 438 -7.77 -88.36 10.66
CA ALA A 438 -8.44 -87.80 11.82
C ALA A 438 -9.33 -86.59 11.45
N ASP A 439 -10.01 -86.05 12.46
CA ASP A 439 -10.72 -84.76 12.40
C ASP A 439 -11.72 -84.66 11.24
N VAL A 440 -12.37 -85.79 10.92
CA VAL A 440 -13.21 -85.95 9.72
C VAL A 440 -14.52 -85.15 9.88
N VAL A 441 -14.67 -84.10 9.09
CA VAL A 441 -15.83 -83.19 9.08
C VAL A 441 -16.51 -83.24 7.71
N VAL A 442 -17.83 -83.45 7.69
CA VAL A 442 -18.63 -83.27 6.46
C VAL A 442 -18.80 -81.78 6.21
N THR A 443 -18.28 -81.29 5.09
CA THR A 443 -18.44 -79.88 4.68
C THR A 443 -19.72 -79.66 3.87
N ASN A 444 -20.14 -80.66 3.09
CA ASN A 444 -21.36 -80.60 2.29
C ASN A 444 -21.86 -82.01 1.92
N SER A 445 -23.15 -82.21 1.66
CA SER A 445 -23.66 -83.50 1.16
C SER A 445 -25.02 -83.40 0.49
N ASN A 446 -25.29 -84.34 -0.43
CA ASN A 446 -26.58 -84.49 -1.09
C ASN A 446 -26.91 -85.98 -1.35
N PRO A 447 -28.04 -86.50 -0.85
CA PRO A 447 -28.98 -85.86 0.08
C PRO A 447 -28.36 -85.67 1.47
N ARG A 448 -28.67 -84.55 2.13
CA ARG A 448 -28.07 -84.18 3.41
C ARG A 448 -28.32 -85.21 4.50
N ARG A 449 -27.28 -85.57 5.27
CA ARG A 449 -27.31 -86.54 6.38
C ARG A 449 -27.61 -88.00 6.00
N THR A 450 -27.84 -88.30 4.71
CA THR A 450 -28.15 -89.68 4.26
C THR A 450 -26.90 -90.55 4.18
N PHE A 451 -25.80 -90.02 3.64
CA PHE A 451 -24.56 -90.77 3.40
C PHE A 451 -23.42 -90.36 4.35
N ASP A 452 -23.53 -89.21 5.00
CA ASP A 452 -22.56 -88.57 5.90
C ASP A 452 -21.89 -89.54 6.88
N ALA A 453 -22.67 -90.39 7.56
CA ALA A 453 -22.17 -91.32 8.58
C ALA A 453 -21.44 -92.54 7.99
N ALA A 454 -21.79 -92.97 6.77
CA ALA A 454 -21.09 -94.04 6.06
C ALA A 454 -19.77 -93.53 5.48
N ALA A 455 -19.79 -92.34 4.87
CA ALA A 455 -18.60 -91.69 4.33
C ALA A 455 -17.56 -91.37 5.42
N ARG A 456 -18.00 -90.84 6.58
CA ARG A 456 -17.11 -90.54 7.71
C ARG A 456 -16.40 -91.79 8.23
N ARG A 457 -17.16 -92.86 8.55
CA ARG A 457 -16.62 -94.14 9.05
C ARG A 457 -15.63 -94.81 8.11
N ALA A 458 -15.78 -94.60 6.81
CA ALA A 458 -14.83 -95.08 5.81
C ALA A 458 -13.53 -94.28 5.87
N ILE A 459 -13.61 -92.94 5.83
CA ILE A 459 -12.43 -92.06 5.90
C ILE A 459 -11.66 -92.27 7.19
N GLU A 460 -12.32 -92.41 8.34
CA GLU A 460 -11.68 -92.70 9.66
C GLU A 460 -10.77 -93.94 9.64
N GLN A 461 -10.97 -94.86 8.68
CA GLN A 461 -10.21 -96.10 8.52
C GLN A 461 -9.22 -96.07 7.34
N TRP A 462 -9.15 -94.99 6.56
CA TRP A 462 -8.17 -94.86 5.48
C TRP A 462 -6.75 -94.64 6.04
N ARG A 463 -5.72 -95.00 5.26
CA ARG A 463 -4.33 -94.63 5.55
C ARG A 463 -3.70 -93.99 4.34
N TYR A 464 -2.82 -93.04 4.60
CA TYR A 464 -2.01 -92.36 3.61
C TYR A 464 -0.54 -92.46 3.99
N LYS A 465 0.33 -92.30 3.00
CA LYS A 465 1.74 -92.03 3.24
C LYS A 465 1.89 -90.68 3.96
N PRO A 466 2.63 -90.58 5.07
CA PRO A 466 2.81 -89.32 5.79
C PRO A 466 3.35 -88.22 4.87
N VAL A 467 2.80 -87.02 5.00
CA VAL A 467 3.24 -85.87 4.21
C VAL A 467 4.51 -85.30 4.83
N MET A 468 5.59 -85.31 4.05
CA MET A 468 6.92 -84.89 4.51
C MET A 468 7.17 -83.42 4.16
N ARG A 469 7.58 -82.62 5.14
CA ARG A 469 8.02 -81.23 4.99
C ARG A 469 9.30 -81.02 5.81
N ASP A 470 10.33 -80.46 5.19
CA ASP A 470 11.66 -80.26 5.81
C ASP A 470 12.24 -81.51 6.49
N GLY A 471 12.02 -82.68 5.88
CA GLY A 471 12.46 -83.98 6.39
C GLY A 471 11.62 -84.56 7.55
N LYS A 472 10.55 -83.89 7.98
CA LYS A 472 9.66 -84.33 9.06
C LYS A 472 8.27 -84.64 8.53
N ALA A 473 7.61 -85.66 9.08
CA ALA A 473 6.20 -85.91 8.82
C ALA A 473 5.34 -84.84 9.54
N VAL A 474 4.36 -84.28 8.84
CA VAL A 474 3.47 -83.21 9.35
C VAL A 474 2.00 -83.54 9.11
N ASP A 475 1.12 -82.93 9.91
CA ASP A 475 -0.31 -82.94 9.64
C ASP A 475 -0.61 -82.23 8.30
N GLN A 476 -1.46 -82.86 7.47
CA GLN A 476 -1.93 -82.31 6.21
C GLN A 476 -3.46 -82.43 6.12
N ARG A 477 -4.16 -81.30 6.05
CA ARG A 477 -5.60 -81.28 5.77
C ARG A 477 -5.86 -81.65 4.31
N ALA A 478 -6.87 -82.49 4.09
CA ALA A 478 -7.29 -82.94 2.77
C ALA A 478 -8.82 -82.91 2.63
N ALA A 479 -9.31 -82.65 1.42
CA ALA A 479 -10.72 -82.70 1.05
C ALA A 479 -11.00 -83.81 0.04
N VAL A 480 -12.16 -84.47 0.15
CA VAL A 480 -12.61 -85.49 -0.80
C VAL A 480 -14.12 -85.40 -1.02
N ARG A 481 -14.56 -85.60 -2.28
CA ARG A 481 -15.95 -85.88 -2.61
C ARG A 481 -16.11 -87.37 -2.88
N ILE A 482 -16.80 -88.07 -1.99
CA ILE A 482 -17.22 -89.47 -2.17
C ILE A 482 -18.57 -89.47 -2.89
N ARG A 483 -18.74 -90.35 -3.89
CA ARG A 483 -20.04 -90.62 -4.56
C ARG A 483 -20.62 -91.93 -4.06
N PHE A 484 -21.95 -92.02 -4.08
CA PHE A 484 -22.73 -93.21 -3.76
C PHE A 484 -23.69 -93.50 -4.91
N SER A 485 -23.46 -94.63 -5.56
CA SER A 485 -24.26 -95.27 -6.62
C SER A 485 -24.11 -96.78 -6.40
N ASP A 486 -25.19 -97.55 -6.54
CA ASP A 486 -25.29 -98.97 -6.14
C ASP A 486 -25.53 -99.89 -7.34
#